data_AF-A0A7W1CAZ0-F1
#
_entry.id   AF-A0A7W1CAZ0-F1
#
_cell.length_a   1.000
_cell.length_b   1.000
_cell.length_c   1.000
_cell.angle_alpha   90.00
_cell.angle_beta   90.00
_cell.angle_gamma   90.00
#
_symmetry.space_group_name_H-M   'P 1'
#
loop_
_entity.id
_entity.type
_entity.pdbx_description
1 polymer ?
#
loop_
_entity_poly.entity_id
_entity_poly.type
_entity_poly.pdbx_seq_one_letter_code
_entity_poly.pdbx_strand_id
1 'polypeptide(L)'
;QFAWQRGHLVPGIDPESYRPSRDSWGPIVVPPSHYFVMGDNRDNSADSRYWGFVPAEAIKGKPLVVYFSKDSGSPIPWIDEIRFDRIGDLIR
;
A
#
# COMPACT_ATOMS: atom_id res chain seq x y z
N GLN A 1 17.04 8.53 -4.07
CA GLN A 1 16.79 7.99 -2.73
C GLN A 1 15.91 6.75 -2.88
N PHE A 2 16.49 5.62 -3.30
CA PHE A 2 15.83 4.32 -3.59
C PHE A 2 16.93 3.24 -3.67
N ALA A 3 17.68 3.02 -2.59
CA ALA A 3 18.85 2.15 -2.62
C ALA A 3 18.66 0.82 -1.88
N TRP A 4 17.73 0.76 -0.93
CA TRP A 4 17.58 -0.39 -0.03
C TRP A 4 17.23 -1.67 -0.78
N GLN A 5 16.43 -1.56 -1.84
CA GLN A 5 15.91 -2.70 -2.58
C GLN A 5 16.96 -3.39 -3.48
N ARG A 6 18.13 -2.78 -3.69
CA ARG A 6 19.23 -3.41 -4.44
C ARG A 6 19.68 -4.73 -3.80
N GLY A 7 19.58 -4.85 -2.48
CA GLY A 7 19.89 -6.09 -1.75
C GLY A 7 18.85 -7.20 -1.95
N HIS A 8 17.73 -6.92 -2.63
CA HIS A 8 16.60 -7.83 -2.79
C HIS A 8 16.22 -8.05 -4.24
N LEU A 9 17.04 -7.65 -5.21
CA LEU A 9 16.76 -7.91 -6.62
C LEU A 9 16.63 -9.42 -6.87
N VAL A 10 15.70 -9.80 -7.74
CA VAL A 10 15.61 -11.20 -8.21
C VAL A 10 16.96 -11.64 -8.79
N PRO A 11 17.44 -12.85 -8.46
CA PRO A 11 18.70 -13.37 -9.01
C PRO A 11 18.74 -13.28 -10.54
N GLY A 12 19.86 -12.79 -11.07
CA GLY A 12 20.06 -12.59 -12.51
C GLY A 12 19.79 -11.17 -13.02
N ILE A 13 19.27 -10.27 -12.16
CA ILE A 13 19.20 -8.84 -12.48
C ILE A 13 20.52 -8.17 -12.10
N ASP A 14 21.13 -7.46 -13.06
CA ASP A 14 22.32 -6.64 -12.82
C ASP A 14 21.96 -5.37 -12.03
N PRO A 15 22.49 -5.16 -10.81
CA PRO A 15 22.20 -3.99 -9.99
C PRO A 15 22.63 -2.64 -10.61
N GLU A 16 23.60 -2.64 -11.52
CA GLU A 16 24.08 -1.42 -12.19
C GLU A 16 23.12 -0.98 -13.30
N SER A 17 22.50 -1.94 -13.99
CA SER A 17 21.44 -1.69 -14.96
C SER A 17 20.10 -1.30 -14.31
N TYR A 18 19.94 -1.55 -13.01
CA TYR A 18 18.69 -1.38 -12.29
C TYR A 18 18.34 0.09 -12.06
N ARG A 19 17.35 0.58 -12.82
CA ARG A 19 16.83 1.95 -12.75
C ARG A 19 15.38 1.96 -12.27
N PRO A 20 15.14 1.93 -10.95
CA PRO A 20 13.79 1.97 -10.42
C PRO A 20 13.15 3.33 -10.68
N SER A 21 11.88 3.30 -11.08
CA SER A 21 10.99 4.43 -11.02
C SER A 21 9.83 4.12 -10.08
N ARG A 22 9.03 5.14 -9.80
CA ARG A 22 7.80 4.99 -9.02
C ARG A 22 6.80 4.01 -9.66
N ASP A 23 6.79 3.94 -10.99
CA ASP A 23 5.85 3.14 -11.78
C ASP A 23 6.45 1.78 -12.21
N SER A 24 7.78 1.68 -12.28
CA SER A 24 8.52 0.48 -12.64
C SER A 24 9.63 0.24 -11.63
N TRP A 25 9.32 -0.50 -10.57
CA TRP A 25 10.22 -0.72 -9.46
C TRP A 25 11.06 -2.01 -9.57
N GLY A 26 10.75 -2.87 -10.53
CA GLY A 26 11.52 -4.07 -10.85
C GLY A 26 11.25 -5.23 -9.89
N PRO A 27 11.50 -6.48 -10.32
CA PRO A 27 11.18 -7.62 -9.49
C PRO A 27 12.19 -7.73 -8.35
N ILE A 28 11.66 -7.77 -7.13
CA ILE A 28 12.42 -8.01 -5.90
C ILE A 28 11.89 -9.27 -5.22
N VAL A 29 12.76 -9.95 -4.49
CA VAL A 29 12.42 -11.07 -3.62
C VAL A 29 12.11 -10.53 -2.24
N VAL A 30 10.87 -10.72 -1.79
CA VAL A 30 10.47 -10.42 -0.42
C VAL A 30 11.08 -11.48 0.51
N PRO A 31 11.80 -11.09 1.58
CA PRO A 31 12.37 -12.05 2.53
C PRO A 31 11.29 -12.89 3.23
N PRO A 32 11.65 -14.06 3.77
CA PRO A 32 10.77 -14.83 4.64
C PRO A 32 10.23 -13.97 5.80
N SER A 33 8.98 -14.24 6.20
CA SER A 33 8.31 -13.53 7.30
C SER A 33 8.19 -12.01 7.13
N HIS A 34 8.27 -11.52 5.89
CA HIS A 34 8.10 -10.12 5.55
C HIS A 34 7.03 -9.95 4.47
N TYR A 35 6.48 -8.75 4.41
CA TYR A 35 5.51 -8.35 3.43
C TYR A 35 5.96 -7.08 2.73
N PHE A 36 5.64 -7.02 1.45
CA PHE A 36 5.74 -5.81 0.68
C PHE A 36 4.33 -5.27 0.47
N VAL A 37 4.06 -4.07 0.97
CA VAL A 37 2.71 -3.50 0.98
C VAL A 37 2.67 -2.25 0.13
N MET A 38 1.55 -2.05 -0.56
CA MET A 38 1.30 -0.85 -1.35
C MET A 38 -0.10 -0.33 -1.06
N GLY A 39 -0.26 0.99 -1.03
CA GLY A 39 -1.58 1.60 -0.99
C GLY A 39 -2.26 1.54 -2.36
N ASP A 40 -3.58 1.54 -2.37
CA ASP A 40 -4.36 1.59 -3.61
C ASP A 40 -4.21 2.94 -4.31
N ASN A 41 -4.14 4.03 -3.55
CA ASN A 41 -3.82 5.36 -4.07
C ASN A 41 -2.29 5.51 -4.25
N ARG A 42 -1.79 4.96 -5.36
CA ARG A 42 -0.35 4.83 -5.65
C ARG A 42 0.40 6.16 -5.64
N ASP A 43 -0.25 7.24 -6.03
CA ASP A 43 0.37 8.56 -6.12
C ASP A 43 0.49 9.24 -4.75
N ASN A 44 -0.37 8.83 -3.81
CA ASN A 44 -0.49 9.44 -2.49
C ASN A 44 -0.35 8.41 -1.37
N SER A 45 0.58 7.47 -1.52
CA SER A 45 0.86 6.45 -0.50
C SER A 45 2.34 6.41 -0.18
N ALA A 46 2.66 6.69 1.09
CA ALA A 46 3.97 6.40 1.66
C ALA A 46 3.98 4.93 2.11
N ASP A 47 4.23 4.03 1.17
CA ASP A 47 4.22 2.58 1.39
C ASP A 47 5.63 1.97 1.23
N SER A 48 5.71 0.63 1.07
CA SER A 48 6.98 -0.07 0.97
C SER A 48 7.93 0.55 -0.08
N ARG A 49 7.41 1.26 -1.11
CA ARG A 49 8.14 2.15 -2.06
C ARG A 49 9.22 2.97 -1.42
N TYR A 50 8.96 3.47 -0.23
CA TYR A 50 9.79 4.47 0.41
C TYR A 50 10.58 3.88 1.58
N TRP A 51 9.96 2.99 2.37
CA TRP A 51 10.52 2.57 3.67
C TRP A 51 10.81 1.07 3.80
N GLY A 52 10.54 0.24 2.79
CA GLY A 52 10.94 -1.18 2.81
C GLY A 52 9.85 -2.15 3.22
N PHE A 53 10.25 -3.33 3.67
CA PHE A 53 9.33 -4.41 4.01
C PHE A 53 8.72 -4.26 5.41
N VAL A 54 7.54 -4.83 5.60
CA VAL A 54 6.85 -4.96 6.89
C VAL A 54 7.12 -6.35 7.46
N PRO A 55 7.63 -6.49 8.69
CA PRO A 55 7.75 -7.80 9.32
C PRO A 55 6.34 -8.34 9.65
N ALA A 56 6.14 -9.66 9.48
CA ALA A 56 4.84 -10.30 9.66
C ALA A 56 4.20 -10.03 11.04
N GLU A 57 5.01 -9.95 12.09
CA GLU A 57 4.61 -9.66 13.46
C GLU A 57 4.06 -8.24 13.67
N ALA A 58 4.36 -7.29 12.77
CA ALA A 58 3.76 -5.96 12.80
C ALA A 58 2.34 -5.92 12.20
N ILE A 59 1.90 -7.00 11.56
CA ILE A 59 0.55 -7.11 10.99
C ILE A 59 -0.43 -7.55 12.07
N LYS A 60 -1.37 -6.66 12.41
CA LYS A 60 -2.40 -6.92 13.44
C LYS A 60 -3.58 -7.76 12.93
N GLY A 61 -3.87 -7.71 11.63
CA GLY A 61 -5.01 -8.40 11.06
C GLY A 61 -5.35 -7.91 9.66
N LYS A 62 -6.46 -8.43 9.12
CA LYS A 62 -7.01 -8.03 7.83
C LYS A 62 -8.24 -7.16 8.08
N PRO A 63 -8.36 -5.98 7.44
CA PRO A 63 -9.58 -5.19 7.52
C PRO A 63 -10.73 -5.97 6.86
N LEU A 64 -11.90 -6.03 7.50
CA LEU A 64 -13.03 -6.87 7.06
C LEU A 64 -14.23 -6.07 6.58
N VAL A 65 -14.63 -5.04 7.34
CA VAL A 65 -15.88 -4.29 7.10
C VAL A 65 -15.66 -2.81 7.29
N VAL A 66 -16.29 -1.99 6.45
CA VAL A 66 -16.41 -0.54 6.68
C VAL A 66 -17.51 -0.30 7.71
N TYR A 67 -17.12 0.02 8.95
CA TYR A 67 -18.07 0.25 10.04
C TYR A 67 -18.74 1.64 9.96
N PHE A 68 -18.04 2.63 9.39
CA PHE A 68 -18.52 4.01 9.29
C PHE A 68 -17.82 4.73 8.13
N SER A 69 -18.59 5.56 7.41
CA SER A 69 -18.06 6.39 6.32
C SER A 69 -18.77 7.74 6.29
N LYS A 70 -17.98 8.81 6.31
CA LYS A 70 -18.45 10.21 6.36
C LYS A 70 -17.76 11.03 5.27
N ASP A 71 -18.52 11.87 4.58
CA ASP A 71 -18.03 12.85 3.61
C ASP A 71 -18.00 14.27 4.19
N SER A 72 -16.82 14.69 4.64
CA SER A 72 -16.61 16.04 5.18
C SER A 72 -16.67 17.14 4.11
N GLY A 73 -16.70 16.80 2.82
CA GLY A 73 -16.81 17.75 1.71
C GLY A 73 -18.21 17.83 1.09
N SER A 74 -19.20 17.22 1.74
CA SER A 74 -20.58 17.21 1.25
C SER A 74 -21.06 18.64 0.93
N PRO A 75 -21.63 18.87 -0.27
CA PRO A 75 -22.23 20.16 -0.62
C PRO A 75 -23.46 20.49 0.23
N ILE A 76 -24.12 19.47 0.79
CA ILE A 76 -25.34 19.59 1.59
C ILE A 76 -25.27 18.66 2.83
N PRO A 77 -24.49 19.04 3.87
CA PRO A 77 -24.11 18.11 4.94
C PRO A 77 -25.27 17.44 5.70
N TRP A 78 -26.44 18.06 5.73
CA TRP A 78 -27.61 17.51 6.40
C TRP A 78 -28.34 16.40 5.61
N ILE A 79 -27.94 16.11 4.36
CA ILE A 79 -28.54 15.03 3.53
C ILE A 79 -27.58 13.86 3.32
N ASP A 80 -26.33 14.12 2.96
CA ASP A 80 -25.43 13.13 2.35
C ASP A 80 -24.03 13.08 3.00
N GLU A 81 -23.86 13.72 4.16
CA GLU A 81 -22.60 13.66 4.91
C GLU A 81 -22.28 12.24 5.41
N ILE A 82 -23.28 11.39 5.64
CA ILE A 82 -23.07 9.98 5.99
C ILE A 82 -23.29 9.11 4.74
N ARG A 83 -22.25 8.36 4.36
CA ARG A 83 -22.28 7.44 3.20
C ARG A 83 -22.79 6.06 3.62
N PHE A 84 -24.11 5.95 3.78
CA PHE A 84 -24.77 4.71 4.22
C PHE A 84 -24.58 3.54 3.26
N ASP A 85 -24.37 3.83 1.97
CA ASP A 85 -24.10 2.84 0.92
C ASP A 85 -22.80 2.04 1.17
N ARG A 86 -21.86 2.61 1.93
CA ARG A 86 -20.59 1.96 2.25
C ARG A 86 -20.59 1.20 3.57
N ILE A 87 -21.60 1.42 4.42
CA ILE A 87 -21.64 0.79 5.75
C ILE A 87 -21.99 -0.68 5.58
N GLY A 88 -21.13 -1.56 6.08
CA GLY A 88 -21.31 -3.01 5.95
C GLY A 88 -20.65 -3.61 4.71
N ASP A 89 -20.04 -2.80 3.85
CA ASP A 89 -19.25 -3.30 2.73
C ASP A 89 -18.08 -4.15 3.23
N LEU A 90 -17.96 -5.35 2.64
CA LEU A 90 -16.82 -6.22 2.84
C LEU A 90 -15.63 -5.67 2.05
N ILE A 91 -14.51 -5.52 2.74
CA ILE A 91 -13.25 -5.13 2.12
C ILE A 91 -12.71 -6.36 1.38
N ARG A 92 -12.58 -6.24 0.05
CA ARG A 92 -12.06 -7.28 -0.84
C ARG A 92 -10.58 -7.09 -1.12
#